data_AF-A0A1J5TAN5-F1
#
_entry.id   AF-A0A1J5TAN5-F1
#
_cell.length_a   1.000
_cell.length_b   1.000
_cell.length_c   1.000
_cell.angle_alpha   90.00
_cell.angle_beta   90.00
_cell.angle_gamma   90.00
#
_symmetry.space_group_name_H-M   'P 1'
#
loop_
_entity.id
_entity.type
_entity.pdbx_description
1 polymer ?
#
loop_
_entity_poly.entity_id
_entity_poly.type
_entity_poly.pdbx_seq_one_letter_code
_entity_poly.pdbx_strand_id
1 'polypeptide(L)'
;MPEHWRYPFLPTASSILEDVDLDSLLDDYFYAEARALAINRLETSATRGVIELEGPPINDETDIVLGYVISRLVLAATDNQALINYVALSEAFRAETYLSSETDEDLVEIVNTLGVVNVKLKGNKFSMNFIDYVRAASKLREGNWKLSNRGVNKGIVELDRETLIRLMRNVIQQHLEELPKAPFEIKEKFEGTIEDLKSQVSKTFTERIGGLNTVVSDRQAEAMKELGRFDLSKAPPCFNLNLMDLQAGVNLAHPSRFFITTFLSSLNQDPEAVMRLFATAPDFKEAFTRYQVEHISGKTSGTQYSSPKCDTLVSSGVCPGPNALCRQIRHPLSYYRVMAESEKDNPVRMERILLAALDREEYPTKLLERNLEKIGDFDFIYDDKIDKRTLSDAKKVDSASKVSVNINHFQGRVYSVEIPKDERKIWITKATLNLTDGGTDYDCLPLTDWKIGLPIEEAQYKSKKIDLVVKPFDIIFDENETRRLFLVLDVLDES
;
A
#
# COMPACT_ATOMS: atom_id res chain seq x y z
N MET A 1 -33.39 -22.25 -9.45
CA MET A 1 -32.00 -22.20 -9.97
C MET A 1 -31.69 -20.78 -10.35
N PRO A 2 -30.56 -20.23 -9.91
CA PRO A 2 -30.11 -18.90 -10.28
C PRO A 2 -29.93 -18.83 -11.80
N GLU A 3 -30.40 -17.76 -12.43
CA GLU A 3 -30.12 -17.53 -13.84
C GLU A 3 -28.63 -17.22 -14.02
N HIS A 4 -27.94 -18.00 -14.88
CA HIS A 4 -26.49 -17.94 -15.04
C HIS A 4 -26.03 -16.63 -15.64
N TRP A 5 -26.86 -15.96 -16.46
CA TRP A 5 -26.52 -14.63 -16.96
C TRP A 5 -26.32 -13.61 -15.82
N ARG A 6 -27.03 -13.74 -14.68
CA ARG A 6 -26.87 -12.89 -13.48
C ARG A 6 -25.61 -13.23 -12.70
N TYR A 7 -25.26 -14.51 -12.65
CA TYR A 7 -24.14 -15.04 -11.85
C TYR A 7 -23.22 -15.97 -12.67
N PRO A 8 -22.54 -15.45 -13.71
CA PRO A 8 -21.79 -16.29 -14.65
C PRO A 8 -20.52 -16.91 -14.04
N PHE A 9 -20.14 -16.47 -12.85
CA PHE A 9 -19.03 -17.00 -12.07
C PHE A 9 -19.40 -18.21 -11.19
N LEU A 10 -20.68 -18.58 -11.11
CA LEU A 10 -21.06 -19.76 -10.34
C LEU A 10 -20.57 -21.02 -11.05
N PRO A 11 -20.09 -22.04 -10.30
CA PRO A 11 -19.62 -23.30 -10.90
C PRO A 11 -20.66 -23.97 -11.80
N THR A 12 -21.96 -23.79 -11.52
CA THR A 12 -23.06 -24.36 -12.30
C THR A 12 -23.18 -23.79 -13.73
N ALA A 13 -22.62 -22.61 -13.99
CA ALA A 13 -22.58 -22.01 -15.33
C ALA A 13 -21.64 -22.76 -16.30
N SER A 14 -20.77 -23.64 -15.79
CA SER A 14 -19.88 -24.49 -16.60
C SER A 14 -20.61 -25.41 -17.57
N SER A 15 -21.87 -25.78 -17.27
CA SER A 15 -22.72 -26.59 -18.16
C SER A 15 -22.87 -25.98 -19.55
N ILE A 16 -22.84 -24.64 -19.67
CA ILE A 16 -22.91 -23.91 -20.95
C ILE A 16 -21.63 -24.10 -21.79
N LEU A 17 -20.52 -24.53 -21.17
CA LEU A 17 -19.22 -24.73 -21.81
C LEU A 17 -19.01 -26.17 -22.31
N GLU A 18 -19.87 -27.12 -21.95
CA GLU A 18 -19.68 -28.56 -22.24
C GLU A 18 -19.51 -28.85 -23.74
N ASP A 19 -20.13 -28.07 -24.62
CA ASP A 19 -20.07 -28.24 -26.08
C ASP A 19 -19.20 -27.19 -26.80
N VAL A 20 -18.58 -26.28 -26.06
CA VAL A 20 -17.79 -25.19 -26.64
C VAL A 20 -16.32 -25.58 -26.76
N ASP A 21 -15.72 -25.31 -27.92
CA ASP A 21 -14.29 -25.41 -28.16
C ASP A 21 -13.63 -24.02 -28.16
N LEU A 22 -12.37 -23.93 -27.73
CA LEU A 22 -11.67 -22.65 -27.59
C LEU A 22 -11.46 -21.96 -28.94
N ASP A 23 -11.06 -22.70 -29.98
CA ASP A 23 -10.79 -22.11 -31.29
C ASP A 23 -12.09 -21.54 -31.88
N SER A 24 -13.19 -22.28 -31.75
CA SER A 24 -14.51 -21.78 -32.14
C SER A 24 -14.89 -20.53 -31.35
N LEU A 25 -14.71 -20.52 -30.03
CA LEU A 25 -15.05 -19.37 -29.18
C LEU A 25 -14.28 -18.09 -29.58
N LEU A 26 -13.03 -18.23 -29.99
CA LEU A 26 -12.16 -17.11 -30.35
C LEU A 26 -12.39 -16.59 -31.78
N ASP A 27 -12.67 -17.48 -32.74
CA ASP A 27 -12.64 -17.10 -34.17
C ASP A 27 -13.98 -17.30 -34.91
N ASP A 28 -14.87 -18.19 -34.45
CA ASP A 28 -16.14 -18.47 -35.13
C ASP A 28 -17.07 -17.25 -35.07
N TYR A 29 -17.75 -16.95 -36.17
CA TYR A 29 -18.75 -15.90 -36.27
C TYR A 29 -19.93 -16.12 -35.32
N PHE A 30 -20.27 -17.38 -35.01
CA PHE A 30 -21.35 -17.72 -34.09
C PHE A 30 -21.17 -17.07 -32.70
N TYR A 31 -19.93 -16.95 -32.23
CA TYR A 31 -19.61 -16.36 -30.92
C TYR A 31 -19.20 -14.88 -30.99
N ALA A 32 -19.48 -14.19 -32.11
CA ALA A 32 -19.13 -12.79 -32.28
C ALA A 32 -19.78 -11.89 -31.21
N GLU A 33 -21.04 -12.17 -30.85
CA GLU A 33 -21.76 -11.42 -29.81
C GLU A 33 -21.13 -11.65 -28.43
N ALA A 34 -20.85 -12.91 -28.06
CA ALA A 34 -20.12 -13.24 -26.83
C ALA A 34 -18.77 -12.50 -26.73
N ARG A 35 -18.00 -12.42 -27.83
CA ARG A 35 -16.74 -11.63 -27.87
C ARG A 35 -16.99 -10.13 -27.72
N ALA A 36 -18.04 -9.59 -28.33
CA ALA A 36 -18.42 -8.19 -28.20
C ALA A 36 -18.79 -7.86 -26.74
N LEU A 37 -19.61 -8.69 -26.11
CA LEU A 37 -19.99 -8.58 -24.70
C LEU A 37 -18.78 -8.72 -23.76
N ALA A 38 -17.85 -9.63 -24.06
CA ALA A 38 -16.62 -9.79 -23.30
C ALA A 38 -15.79 -8.51 -23.28
N ILE A 39 -15.60 -7.89 -24.44
CA ILE A 39 -14.84 -6.65 -24.55
C ILE A 39 -15.58 -5.49 -23.91
N ASN A 40 -16.88 -5.35 -24.16
CA ASN A 40 -17.67 -4.31 -23.52
C ASN A 40 -17.58 -4.39 -21.99
N ARG A 41 -17.66 -5.60 -21.43
CA ARG A 41 -17.46 -5.89 -20.00
C ARG A 41 -16.10 -5.40 -19.49
N LEU A 42 -15.02 -5.63 -20.23
CA LEU A 42 -13.67 -5.17 -19.85
C LEU A 42 -13.51 -3.64 -19.98
N GLU A 43 -13.99 -3.07 -21.08
CA GLU A 43 -13.88 -1.63 -21.37
C GLU A 43 -14.70 -0.80 -20.37
N THR A 44 -15.94 -1.19 -20.11
CA THR A 44 -16.81 -0.50 -19.14
C THR A 44 -16.28 -0.63 -17.71
N SER A 45 -15.71 -1.79 -17.35
CA SER A 45 -14.98 -1.95 -16.07
C SER A 45 -13.80 -0.99 -15.97
N ALA A 46 -12.91 -0.98 -16.97
CA ALA A 46 -11.69 -0.17 -16.94
C ALA A 46 -11.98 1.35 -16.98
N THR A 47 -13.00 1.75 -17.74
CA THR A 47 -13.30 3.17 -17.96
C THR A 47 -14.24 3.76 -16.90
N ARG A 48 -15.27 3.01 -16.48
CA ARG A 48 -16.38 3.48 -15.63
C ARG A 48 -16.53 2.71 -14.31
N GLY A 49 -15.82 1.60 -14.12
CA GLY A 49 -15.91 0.80 -12.89
C GLY A 49 -17.18 -0.04 -12.76
N VAL A 50 -17.92 -0.26 -13.85
CA VAL A 50 -19.20 -0.99 -13.87
C VAL A 50 -19.27 -1.94 -15.07
N ILE A 51 -20.11 -2.97 -14.97
CA ILE A 51 -20.49 -3.80 -16.11
C ILE A 51 -21.81 -3.28 -16.67
N GLU A 52 -21.79 -2.67 -17.85
CA GLU A 52 -22.99 -2.22 -18.57
C GLU A 52 -23.46 -3.32 -19.53
N LEU A 53 -24.22 -4.28 -19.00
CA LEU A 53 -24.73 -5.42 -19.76
C LEU A 53 -26.20 -5.65 -19.46
N GLU A 54 -27.01 -5.72 -20.51
CA GLU A 54 -28.43 -6.02 -20.43
C GLU A 54 -28.66 -7.54 -20.52
N GLY A 55 -29.57 -8.07 -19.71
CA GLY A 55 -29.92 -9.49 -19.71
C GLY A 55 -30.91 -9.87 -20.83
N PRO A 56 -31.38 -11.13 -20.82
CA PRO A 56 -32.43 -11.57 -21.71
C PRO A 56 -33.71 -10.71 -21.60
N PRO A 57 -34.45 -10.48 -22.70
CA PRO A 57 -34.23 -11.06 -24.04
C PRO A 57 -33.27 -10.26 -24.93
N ILE A 58 -32.62 -9.20 -24.42
CA ILE A 58 -31.78 -8.31 -25.24
C ILE A 58 -30.50 -9.02 -25.67
N ASN A 59 -29.83 -9.66 -24.72
CA ASN A 59 -28.69 -10.54 -24.99
C ASN A 59 -29.05 -11.95 -24.53
N ASP A 60 -28.68 -12.96 -25.32
CA ASP A 60 -28.90 -14.36 -24.96
C ASP A 60 -28.08 -14.74 -23.72
N GLU A 61 -28.63 -15.59 -22.87
CA GLU A 61 -27.94 -16.05 -21.65
C GLU A 61 -26.62 -16.75 -21.99
N THR A 62 -26.58 -17.52 -23.08
CA THR A 62 -25.38 -18.21 -23.57
C THR A 62 -24.28 -17.21 -23.91
N ASP A 63 -24.59 -16.16 -24.69
CA ASP A 63 -23.63 -15.15 -25.09
C ASP A 63 -23.08 -14.36 -23.90
N ILE A 64 -23.92 -14.09 -22.89
CA ILE A 64 -23.50 -13.39 -21.67
C ILE A 64 -22.50 -14.24 -20.86
N VAL A 65 -22.78 -15.54 -20.72
CA VAL A 65 -21.92 -16.48 -19.97
C VAL A 65 -20.62 -16.73 -20.73
N LEU A 66 -20.68 -16.95 -22.04
CA LEU A 66 -19.49 -17.09 -22.88
C LEU A 66 -18.65 -15.81 -22.90
N GLY A 67 -19.31 -14.64 -22.95
CA GLY A 67 -18.64 -13.35 -22.85
C GLY A 67 -17.94 -13.15 -21.51
N TYR A 68 -18.50 -13.65 -20.40
CA TYR A 68 -17.79 -13.70 -19.12
C TYR A 68 -16.53 -14.58 -19.21
N VAL A 69 -16.64 -15.77 -19.79
CA VAL A 69 -15.48 -16.68 -19.90
C VAL A 69 -14.38 -16.08 -20.76
N ILE A 70 -14.71 -15.52 -21.93
CA ILE A 70 -13.75 -14.81 -22.80
C ILE A 70 -13.09 -13.66 -22.04
N SER A 71 -13.84 -12.86 -21.27
CA SER A 71 -13.26 -11.75 -20.50
C SER A 71 -12.25 -12.25 -19.46
N ARG A 72 -12.54 -13.37 -18.79
CA ARG A 72 -11.60 -14.03 -17.85
C ARG A 72 -10.35 -14.54 -18.57
N LEU A 73 -10.48 -15.11 -19.78
CA LEU A 73 -9.33 -15.54 -20.57
C LEU A 73 -8.45 -14.34 -20.98
N VAL A 74 -9.07 -13.24 -21.41
CA VAL A 74 -8.36 -12.01 -21.76
C VAL A 74 -7.61 -11.46 -20.54
N LEU A 75 -8.24 -11.43 -19.36
CA LEU A 75 -7.58 -11.01 -18.11
C LEU A 75 -6.38 -11.90 -17.72
N ALA A 76 -6.49 -13.21 -17.92
CA ALA A 76 -5.36 -14.13 -17.70
C ALA A 76 -4.20 -13.85 -18.67
N ALA A 77 -4.50 -13.39 -19.88
CA ALA A 77 -3.52 -13.08 -20.91
C ALA A 77 -2.90 -11.67 -20.76
N THR A 78 -3.61 -10.71 -20.14
CA THR A 78 -3.10 -9.34 -19.95
C THR A 78 -2.10 -9.21 -18.81
N ASP A 79 -2.15 -10.10 -17.81
CA ASP A 79 -1.32 -10.10 -16.59
C ASP A 79 -1.26 -8.73 -15.88
N ASN A 80 -2.36 -7.97 -15.95
CA ASN A 80 -2.49 -6.65 -15.33
C ASN A 80 -3.38 -6.72 -14.09
N GLN A 81 -2.76 -6.76 -12.91
CA GLN A 81 -3.48 -6.90 -11.63
C GLN A 81 -4.49 -5.78 -11.38
N ALA A 82 -4.20 -4.54 -11.81
CA ALA A 82 -5.15 -3.44 -11.65
C ALA A 82 -6.40 -3.69 -12.49
N LEU A 83 -6.26 -4.07 -13.77
CA LEU A 83 -7.41 -4.39 -14.61
C LEU A 83 -8.23 -5.57 -14.04
N ILE A 84 -7.56 -6.61 -13.52
CA ILE A 84 -8.22 -7.74 -12.84
C ILE A 84 -9.06 -7.24 -11.66
N ASN A 85 -8.49 -6.39 -10.81
CA ASN A 85 -9.17 -5.86 -9.63
C ASN A 85 -10.37 -4.97 -10.00
N TYR A 86 -10.24 -4.16 -11.06
CA TYR A 86 -11.33 -3.36 -11.59
C TYR A 86 -12.50 -4.24 -12.04
N VAL A 87 -12.25 -5.24 -12.89
CA VAL A 87 -13.30 -6.13 -13.41
C VAL A 87 -13.91 -6.96 -12.28
N ALA A 88 -13.11 -7.48 -11.35
CA ALA A 88 -13.59 -8.24 -10.21
C ALA A 88 -14.55 -7.42 -9.33
N LEU A 89 -14.24 -6.14 -9.08
CA LEU A 89 -15.13 -5.27 -8.32
C LEU A 89 -16.41 -4.93 -9.12
N SER A 90 -16.31 -4.66 -10.42
CA SER A 90 -17.46 -4.37 -11.27
C SER A 90 -18.44 -5.55 -11.33
N GLU A 91 -17.94 -6.78 -11.45
CA GLU A 91 -18.75 -8.00 -11.37
C GLU A 91 -19.39 -8.17 -10.00
N ALA A 92 -18.65 -7.90 -8.92
CA ALA A 92 -19.18 -7.99 -7.58
C ALA A 92 -20.30 -6.97 -7.30
N PHE A 93 -20.21 -5.75 -7.84
CA PHE A 93 -21.28 -4.76 -7.78
C PHE A 93 -22.51 -5.17 -8.60
N ARG A 94 -22.29 -5.73 -9.79
CA ARG A 94 -23.38 -6.29 -10.61
C ARG A 94 -24.10 -7.42 -9.86
N ALA A 95 -23.34 -8.34 -9.26
CA ALA A 95 -23.90 -9.41 -8.45
C ALA A 95 -24.67 -8.89 -7.22
N GLU A 96 -24.12 -7.90 -6.50
CA GLU A 96 -24.79 -7.26 -5.35
C GLU A 96 -26.18 -6.72 -5.72
N THR A 97 -26.33 -6.16 -6.92
CA THR A 97 -27.60 -5.61 -7.41
C THR A 97 -28.65 -6.71 -7.55
N TYR A 98 -28.31 -7.86 -8.14
CA TYR A 98 -29.22 -9.00 -8.26
C TYR A 98 -29.48 -9.69 -6.91
N LEU A 99 -28.43 -9.92 -6.10
CA LEU A 99 -28.56 -10.50 -4.76
C LEU A 99 -29.53 -9.70 -3.89
N SER A 100 -29.58 -8.38 -4.04
CA SER A 100 -30.51 -7.53 -3.29
C SER A 100 -31.98 -7.85 -3.56
N SER A 101 -32.32 -8.35 -4.75
CA SER A 101 -33.67 -8.74 -5.16
C SER A 101 -34.04 -10.21 -4.91
N GLU A 102 -33.09 -11.06 -4.53
CA GLU A 102 -33.34 -12.51 -4.36
C GLU A 102 -34.16 -12.83 -3.11
N THR A 103 -34.80 -14.00 -3.03
CA THR A 103 -35.37 -14.46 -1.75
C THR A 103 -34.27 -14.81 -0.74
N ASP A 104 -34.60 -14.92 0.56
CA ASP A 104 -33.60 -15.33 1.56
C ASP A 104 -33.12 -16.76 1.32
N GLU A 105 -34.00 -17.64 0.82
CA GLU A 105 -33.69 -19.01 0.43
C GLU A 105 -32.75 -19.05 -0.79
N ASP A 106 -33.04 -18.26 -1.83
CA ASP A 106 -32.19 -18.17 -3.03
C ASP A 106 -30.81 -17.60 -2.69
N LEU A 107 -30.73 -16.62 -1.77
CA LEU A 107 -29.45 -16.13 -1.27
C LEU A 107 -28.60 -17.26 -0.66
N VAL A 108 -29.20 -18.13 0.16
CA VAL A 108 -28.49 -19.28 0.73
C VAL A 108 -28.01 -20.23 -0.36
N GLU A 109 -28.84 -20.51 -1.36
CA GLU A 109 -28.50 -21.37 -2.48
C GLU A 109 -27.31 -20.80 -3.27
N ILE A 110 -27.37 -19.53 -3.67
CA ILE A 110 -26.32 -18.86 -4.45
C ILE A 110 -24.99 -18.83 -3.69
N VAL A 111 -25.02 -18.43 -2.42
CA VAL A 111 -23.80 -18.33 -1.59
C VAL A 111 -23.14 -19.67 -1.42
N ASN A 112 -23.91 -20.72 -1.12
CA ASN A 112 -23.36 -22.06 -0.93
C ASN A 112 -22.92 -22.70 -2.25
N THR A 113 -23.56 -22.35 -3.38
CA THR A 113 -23.16 -22.80 -4.72
C THR A 113 -21.82 -22.19 -5.15
N LEU A 114 -21.54 -20.93 -4.78
CA LEU A 114 -20.23 -20.31 -4.99
C LEU A 114 -19.11 -21.09 -4.24
N GLY A 115 -19.43 -21.70 -3.10
CA GLY A 115 -18.54 -22.62 -2.39
C GLY A 115 -17.37 -21.98 -1.63
N VAL A 116 -17.29 -20.64 -1.60
CA VAL A 116 -16.21 -19.91 -0.90
C VAL A 116 -16.51 -19.76 0.61
N VAL A 117 -17.78 -19.64 0.97
CA VAL A 117 -18.27 -19.56 2.36
C VAL A 117 -19.56 -20.37 2.50
N ASN A 118 -19.87 -20.82 3.72
CA ASN A 118 -21.14 -21.50 3.99
C ASN A 118 -22.08 -20.63 4.84
N VAL A 119 -23.34 -20.52 4.39
CA VAL A 119 -24.38 -19.77 5.08
C VAL A 119 -25.62 -20.64 5.32
N LYS A 120 -26.25 -20.42 6.48
CA LYS A 120 -27.53 -21.02 6.86
C LYS A 120 -28.54 -19.95 7.23
N LEU A 121 -29.78 -20.12 6.79
CA LEU A 121 -30.92 -19.31 7.21
C LEU A 121 -31.62 -19.96 8.41
N LYS A 122 -31.87 -19.18 9.45
CA LYS A 122 -32.64 -19.60 10.63
C LYS A 122 -33.66 -18.52 10.99
N GLY A 123 -34.94 -18.77 10.70
CA GLY A 123 -35.96 -17.74 10.82
C GLY A 123 -35.70 -16.65 9.78
N ASN A 124 -35.40 -15.43 10.24
CA ASN A 124 -35.10 -14.27 9.39
C ASN A 124 -33.63 -13.82 9.47
N LYS A 125 -32.74 -14.69 9.97
CA LYS A 125 -31.33 -14.37 10.15
C LYS A 125 -30.43 -15.37 9.44
N PHE A 126 -29.36 -14.83 8.87
CA PHE A 126 -28.29 -15.61 8.30
C PHE A 126 -27.24 -15.92 9.35
N SER A 127 -26.57 -17.05 9.18
CA SER A 127 -25.54 -17.51 10.10
C SER A 127 -24.41 -18.19 9.35
N MET A 128 -23.17 -17.94 9.78
CA MET A 128 -21.97 -18.57 9.21
C MET A 128 -20.92 -18.85 10.30
N ASN A 129 -19.96 -19.72 9.98
CA ASN A 129 -18.84 -19.98 10.86
C ASN A 129 -17.97 -18.72 11.01
N PHE A 130 -17.47 -18.45 12.22
CA PHE A 130 -16.61 -17.27 12.45
C PHE A 130 -15.33 -17.27 11.60
N ILE A 131 -14.79 -18.44 11.24
CA ILE A 131 -13.61 -18.57 10.36
C ILE A 131 -13.96 -18.06 8.96
N ASP A 132 -15.10 -18.48 8.41
CA ASP A 132 -15.58 -18.02 7.11
C ASP A 132 -15.87 -16.52 7.14
N TYR A 133 -16.47 -16.02 8.23
CA TYR A 133 -16.69 -14.58 8.42
C TYR A 133 -15.38 -13.80 8.41
N VAL A 134 -14.36 -14.23 9.17
CA VAL A 134 -13.06 -13.55 9.23
C VAL A 134 -12.37 -13.55 7.87
N ARG A 135 -12.43 -14.67 7.13
CA ARG A 135 -11.89 -14.76 5.76
C ARG A 135 -12.64 -13.81 4.83
N ALA A 136 -13.97 -13.84 4.84
CA ALA A 136 -14.83 -13.03 4.01
C ALA A 136 -14.77 -11.53 4.33
N ALA A 137 -14.48 -11.15 5.58
CA ALA A 137 -14.37 -9.76 6.01
C ALA A 137 -12.93 -9.22 5.98
N SER A 138 -11.95 -10.02 5.58
CA SER A 138 -10.51 -9.71 5.70
C SER A 138 -10.07 -8.39 5.04
N LYS A 139 -10.68 -8.02 3.90
CA LYS A 139 -10.40 -6.75 3.20
C LYS A 139 -11.32 -5.60 3.63
N LEU A 140 -12.32 -5.87 4.46
CA LEU A 140 -13.27 -4.88 4.98
C LEU A 140 -12.73 -4.31 6.30
N ARG A 141 -11.92 -3.25 6.19
CA ARG A 141 -11.17 -2.70 7.35
C ARG A 141 -12.02 -1.80 8.27
N GLU A 142 -13.27 -1.52 7.93
CA GLU A 142 -14.15 -0.67 8.74
C GLU A 142 -14.55 -1.36 10.04
N GLY A 143 -14.76 -0.57 11.10
CA GLY A 143 -14.95 -1.11 12.45
C GLY A 143 -16.12 -2.09 12.59
N ASN A 144 -17.21 -1.89 11.85
CA ASN A 144 -18.37 -2.78 11.82
C ASN A 144 -18.06 -4.18 11.27
N TRP A 145 -16.97 -4.40 10.54
CA TRP A 145 -16.58 -5.73 10.04
C TRP A 145 -15.62 -6.48 10.96
N LYS A 146 -15.09 -5.81 11.99
CA LYS A 146 -14.23 -6.46 12.97
C LYS A 146 -15.02 -7.50 13.74
N LEU A 147 -14.47 -8.71 13.83
CA LEU A 147 -15.10 -9.81 14.60
C LEU A 147 -15.35 -9.40 16.06
N SER A 148 -14.48 -8.58 16.66
CA SER A 148 -14.66 -8.06 18.03
C SER A 148 -15.93 -7.23 18.22
N ASN A 149 -16.47 -6.68 17.14
CA ASN A 149 -17.68 -5.87 17.12
C ASN A 149 -18.89 -6.67 16.61
N ARG A 150 -18.76 -7.99 16.48
CA ARG A 150 -19.83 -8.91 16.09
C ARG A 150 -20.14 -9.87 17.24
N GLY A 151 -21.42 -10.24 17.37
CA GLY A 151 -21.83 -11.28 18.31
C GLY A 151 -21.41 -12.64 17.78
N VAL A 152 -20.57 -13.36 18.54
CA VAL A 152 -20.20 -14.75 18.26
C VAL A 152 -20.81 -15.66 19.31
N ASN A 153 -21.61 -16.64 18.89
CA ASN A 153 -22.21 -17.63 19.79
C ASN A 153 -21.90 -19.03 19.28
N LYS A 154 -21.23 -19.86 20.11
CA LYS A 154 -20.83 -21.24 19.74
C LYS A 154 -20.09 -21.32 18.40
N GLY A 155 -19.24 -20.34 18.10
CA GLY A 155 -18.46 -20.27 16.85
C GLY A 155 -19.24 -19.78 15.63
N ILE A 156 -20.46 -19.27 15.81
CA ILE A 156 -21.34 -18.79 14.74
C ILE A 156 -21.51 -17.28 14.85
N VAL A 157 -21.44 -16.60 13.71
CA VAL A 157 -21.75 -15.18 13.55
C VAL A 157 -23.14 -15.06 12.92
N GLU A 158 -24.02 -14.28 13.54
CA GLU A 158 -25.33 -13.93 12.96
C GLU A 158 -25.23 -12.65 12.13
N LEU A 159 -25.86 -12.66 10.96
CA LEU A 159 -25.88 -11.55 10.00
C LEU A 159 -27.34 -11.25 9.61
N ASP A 160 -27.64 -9.98 9.42
CA ASP A 160 -28.84 -9.57 8.68
C ASP A 160 -28.59 -9.68 7.17
N ARG A 161 -29.67 -9.52 6.39
CA ARG A 161 -29.66 -9.63 4.94
C ARG A 161 -28.69 -8.63 4.28
N GLU A 162 -28.74 -7.37 4.71
CA GLU A 162 -27.89 -6.30 4.17
C GLU A 162 -26.40 -6.60 4.42
N THR A 163 -26.07 -7.05 5.64
CA THR A 163 -24.70 -7.44 6.00
C THR A 163 -24.24 -8.63 5.15
N LEU A 164 -25.10 -9.64 4.94
CA LEU A 164 -24.74 -10.79 4.09
C LEU A 164 -24.46 -10.35 2.66
N ILE A 165 -25.36 -9.57 2.04
CA ILE A 165 -25.19 -9.10 0.65
C ILE A 165 -23.90 -8.31 0.49
N ARG A 166 -23.63 -7.37 1.41
CA ARG A 166 -22.41 -6.56 1.38
C ARG A 166 -21.14 -7.38 1.63
N LEU A 167 -21.22 -8.42 2.48
CA LEU A 167 -20.13 -9.39 2.68
C LEU A 167 -19.89 -10.19 1.39
N MET A 168 -20.96 -10.63 0.72
CA MET A 168 -20.89 -11.39 -0.51
C MET A 168 -20.27 -10.60 -1.65
N ARG A 169 -20.48 -9.28 -1.73
CA ARG A 169 -19.72 -8.43 -2.66
C ARG A 169 -18.21 -8.61 -2.48
N ASN A 170 -17.73 -8.61 -1.23
CA ASN A 170 -16.30 -8.79 -0.96
C ASN A 170 -15.84 -10.24 -1.25
N VAL A 171 -16.66 -11.25 -0.93
CA VAL A 171 -16.36 -12.65 -1.24
C VAL A 171 -16.23 -12.87 -2.75
N ILE A 172 -17.18 -12.36 -3.54
CA ILE A 172 -17.17 -12.46 -4.99
C ILE A 172 -15.98 -11.71 -5.57
N GLN A 173 -15.73 -10.48 -5.12
CA GLN A 173 -14.55 -9.72 -5.54
C GLN A 173 -13.26 -10.51 -5.30
N GLN A 174 -13.03 -10.99 -4.08
CA GLN A 174 -11.83 -11.76 -3.74
C GLN A 174 -11.69 -13.03 -4.58
N HIS A 175 -12.79 -13.73 -4.80
CA HIS A 175 -12.82 -14.93 -5.64
C HIS A 175 -12.42 -14.63 -7.09
N LEU A 176 -12.82 -13.47 -7.61
CA LEU A 176 -12.53 -13.05 -8.98
C LEU A 176 -11.17 -12.35 -9.14
N GLU A 177 -10.55 -11.86 -8.06
CA GLU A 177 -9.20 -11.30 -8.07
C GLU A 177 -8.10 -12.37 -8.24
N GLU A 178 -8.38 -13.61 -7.83
CA GLU A 178 -7.49 -14.72 -8.13
C GLU A 178 -7.39 -14.91 -9.65
N LEU A 179 -6.16 -15.06 -10.16
CA LEU A 179 -5.89 -15.18 -11.58
C LEU A 179 -6.80 -16.27 -12.18
N PRO A 180 -7.58 -15.94 -13.23
CA PRO A 180 -8.48 -16.90 -13.85
C PRO A 180 -7.71 -18.11 -14.35
N LYS A 181 -7.94 -19.26 -13.74
CA LYS A 181 -7.67 -20.53 -14.41
C LYS A 181 -8.68 -20.63 -15.54
N ALA A 182 -8.23 -21.03 -16.74
CA ALA A 182 -9.15 -21.42 -17.78
C ALA A 182 -10.14 -22.45 -17.20
N PRO A 183 -11.46 -22.34 -17.48
CA PRO A 183 -12.43 -23.34 -17.07
C PRO A 183 -11.95 -24.74 -17.44
N PHE A 184 -12.24 -25.74 -16.60
CA PHE A 184 -11.76 -27.10 -16.80
C PHE A 184 -12.19 -27.66 -18.16
N GLU A 185 -13.41 -27.35 -18.56
CA GLU A 185 -14.06 -27.78 -19.80
C GLU A 185 -13.32 -27.25 -21.04
N ILE A 186 -12.82 -26.01 -20.98
CA ILE A 186 -11.99 -25.40 -22.04
C ILE A 186 -10.57 -25.97 -22.00
N LYS A 187 -10.03 -26.18 -20.80
CA LYS A 187 -8.68 -26.71 -20.61
C LYS A 187 -8.54 -28.16 -21.07
N GLU A 188 -9.55 -29.00 -20.87
CA GLU A 188 -9.53 -30.41 -21.27
C GLU A 188 -9.53 -30.56 -22.81
N LYS A 189 -10.24 -29.67 -23.50
CA LYS A 189 -10.30 -29.64 -24.97
C LYS A 189 -9.08 -28.96 -25.61
N PHE A 190 -8.35 -28.14 -24.86
CA PHE A 190 -7.14 -27.48 -25.33
C PHE A 190 -5.91 -28.39 -25.17
N GLU A 191 -5.32 -28.85 -26.27
CA GLU A 191 -4.16 -29.75 -26.25
C GLU A 191 -2.83 -29.06 -25.82
N GLY A 192 -2.80 -27.73 -25.72
CA GLY A 192 -1.59 -26.94 -25.42
C GLY A 192 -1.37 -26.58 -23.94
N THR A 193 -0.33 -25.81 -23.66
CA THR A 193 -0.03 -25.29 -22.31
C THR A 193 -0.83 -24.02 -21.98
N ILE A 194 -0.90 -23.64 -20.70
CA ILE A 194 -1.56 -22.38 -20.28
C ILE A 194 -0.93 -21.16 -20.95
N GLU A 195 0.39 -21.17 -21.16
CA GLU A 195 1.09 -20.10 -21.87
C GLU A 195 0.72 -20.05 -23.36
N ASP A 196 0.50 -21.21 -24.01
CA ASP A 196 0.01 -21.25 -25.39
C ASP A 196 -1.39 -20.65 -25.50
N LEU A 197 -2.26 -20.97 -24.54
CA LEU A 197 -3.62 -20.40 -24.45
C LEU A 197 -3.58 -18.88 -24.26
N LYS A 198 -2.73 -18.38 -23.35
CA LYS A 198 -2.54 -16.93 -23.18
C LYS A 198 -2.05 -16.29 -24.48
N SER A 199 -1.07 -16.90 -25.15
CA SER A 199 -0.52 -16.38 -26.41
C SER A 199 -1.58 -16.27 -27.50
N GLN A 200 -2.42 -17.30 -27.64
CA GLN A 200 -3.51 -17.31 -28.61
C GLN A 200 -4.54 -16.22 -28.32
N VAL A 201 -4.98 -16.09 -27.07
CA VAL A 201 -5.91 -15.03 -26.64
C VAL A 201 -5.29 -13.65 -26.85
N SER A 202 -4.02 -13.46 -26.49
CA SER A 202 -3.30 -12.21 -26.73
C SER A 202 -3.27 -11.85 -28.21
N LYS A 203 -3.05 -12.82 -29.10
CA LYS A 203 -3.05 -12.61 -30.55
C LYS A 203 -4.41 -12.18 -31.07
N THR A 204 -5.49 -12.85 -30.65
CA THR A 204 -6.86 -12.52 -31.07
C THR A 204 -7.30 -11.13 -30.59
N PHE A 205 -6.85 -10.70 -29.40
CA PHE A 205 -7.28 -9.45 -28.78
C PHE A 205 -6.17 -8.39 -28.65
N THR A 206 -5.09 -8.46 -29.43
CA THR A 206 -3.87 -7.64 -29.24
C THR A 206 -4.17 -6.14 -29.13
N GLU A 207 -4.91 -5.58 -30.09
CA GLU A 207 -5.22 -4.15 -30.11
C GLU A 207 -6.07 -3.72 -28.90
N ARG A 208 -7.06 -4.55 -28.53
CA ARG A 208 -7.97 -4.27 -27.41
C ARG A 208 -7.26 -4.41 -26.05
N ILE A 209 -6.42 -5.44 -25.89
CA ILE A 209 -5.57 -5.63 -24.70
C ILE A 209 -4.61 -4.45 -24.53
N GLY A 210 -3.97 -4.01 -25.63
CA GLY A 210 -3.12 -2.83 -25.62
C GLY A 210 -3.87 -1.59 -25.11
N GLY A 211 -5.06 -1.33 -25.66
CA GLY A 211 -5.90 -0.20 -25.24
C GLY A 211 -6.33 -0.24 -23.78
N LEU A 212 -6.68 -1.42 -23.25
CA LEU A 212 -7.05 -1.58 -21.83
C LEU A 212 -5.87 -1.30 -20.89
N ASN A 213 -4.69 -1.80 -21.23
CA ASN A 213 -3.48 -1.58 -20.44
C ASN A 213 -3.04 -0.12 -20.44
N THR A 214 -3.12 0.58 -21.59
CA THR A 214 -2.78 2.01 -21.66
C THR A 214 -3.72 2.85 -20.80
N VAL A 215 -5.03 2.60 -20.84
CA VAL A 215 -6.01 3.39 -20.06
C VAL A 215 -5.75 3.34 -18.56
N VAL A 216 -5.45 2.15 -18.02
CA VAL A 216 -5.18 1.98 -16.58
C VAL A 216 -3.81 2.55 -16.22
N SER A 217 -2.78 2.27 -17.02
CA SER A 217 -1.40 2.68 -16.75
C SER A 217 -1.21 4.20 -16.87
N ASP A 218 -1.83 4.83 -17.87
CA ASP A 218 -1.73 6.28 -18.10
C ASP A 218 -2.36 7.07 -16.95
N ARG A 219 -3.51 6.62 -16.42
CA ARG A 219 -4.14 7.22 -15.24
C ARG A 219 -3.23 7.17 -14.01
N GLN A 220 -2.54 6.03 -13.81
CA GLN A 220 -1.59 5.88 -12.70
C GLN A 220 -0.36 6.77 -12.88
N ALA A 221 0.20 6.81 -14.08
CA ALA A 221 1.36 7.64 -14.40
C ALA A 221 1.03 9.14 -14.22
N GLU A 222 -0.15 9.57 -14.66
CA GLU A 222 -0.62 10.94 -14.50
C GLU A 222 -0.83 11.30 -13.03
N ALA A 223 -1.47 10.43 -12.25
CA ALA A 223 -1.66 10.64 -10.81
C ALA A 223 -0.31 10.79 -10.08
N MET A 224 0.70 9.99 -10.43
CA MET A 224 2.03 10.10 -9.82
C MET A 224 2.75 11.39 -10.23
N LYS A 225 2.60 11.83 -11.48
CA LYS A 225 3.21 13.07 -11.96
C LYS A 225 2.69 14.30 -11.21
N GLU A 226 1.39 14.35 -10.92
CA GLU A 226 0.74 15.47 -10.23
C GLU A 226 1.07 15.55 -8.74
N LEU A 227 1.48 14.43 -8.13
CA LEU A 227 2.04 14.43 -6.78
C LEU A 227 3.41 15.13 -6.71
N GLY A 228 3.99 15.63 -7.81
CA GLY A 228 5.39 16.07 -7.95
C GLY A 228 5.98 17.07 -6.94
N ARG A 229 5.21 17.61 -5.98
CA ARG A 229 5.73 18.36 -4.81
C ARG A 229 5.91 17.50 -3.55
N PHE A 230 5.31 16.32 -3.52
CA PHE A 230 5.35 15.35 -2.45
C PHE A 230 6.46 14.33 -2.71
N ASP A 231 7.39 14.21 -1.78
CA ASP A 231 8.50 13.27 -1.90
C ASP A 231 8.09 11.95 -1.22
N LEU A 232 7.78 10.98 -2.07
CA LEU A 232 7.37 9.63 -1.70
C LEU A 232 8.39 8.90 -0.82
N SER A 233 9.69 9.22 -0.92
CA SER A 233 10.73 8.57 -0.11
C SER A 233 10.60 8.90 1.38
N LYS A 234 9.94 10.02 1.72
CA LYS A 234 9.70 10.47 3.11
C LYS A 234 8.35 10.01 3.66
N ALA A 235 7.52 9.39 2.83
CA ALA A 235 6.18 8.97 3.22
C ALA A 235 6.22 7.86 4.29
N PRO A 236 5.29 7.89 5.28
CA PRO A 236 5.21 6.83 6.28
C PRO A 236 4.72 5.50 5.67
N PRO A 237 5.02 4.35 6.29
CA PRO A 237 4.57 3.03 5.80
C PRO A 237 3.06 2.94 5.57
N CYS A 238 2.26 3.60 6.42
CA CYS A 238 0.82 3.67 6.24
C CYS A 238 0.39 4.40 4.96
N PHE A 239 1.11 5.44 4.52
CA PHE A 239 0.79 6.09 3.25
C PHE A 239 1.19 5.20 2.08
N ASN A 240 2.40 4.62 2.12
CA ASN A 240 2.93 3.78 1.04
C ASN A 240 2.05 2.56 0.76
N LEU A 241 1.58 1.85 1.79
CA LEU A 241 0.68 0.71 1.56
C LEU A 241 -0.62 1.14 0.88
N ASN A 242 -1.26 2.21 1.36
CA ASN A 242 -2.54 2.63 0.78
C ASN A 242 -2.36 3.23 -0.63
N LEU A 243 -1.20 3.81 -0.93
CA LEU A 243 -0.83 4.23 -2.28
C LEU A 243 -0.67 3.01 -3.20
N MET A 244 0.05 1.98 -2.75
CA MET A 244 0.23 0.73 -3.50
C MET A 244 -1.11 0.03 -3.74
N ASP A 245 -1.97 -0.05 -2.73
CA ASP A 245 -3.33 -0.60 -2.85
C ASP A 245 -4.11 0.15 -3.95
N LEU A 246 -4.05 1.49 -3.95
CA LEU A 246 -4.74 2.32 -4.93
C LEU A 246 -4.19 2.18 -6.35
N GLN A 247 -2.86 2.06 -6.50
CA GLN A 247 -2.20 1.75 -7.78
C GLN A 247 -2.53 0.33 -8.26
N ALA A 248 -2.73 -0.61 -7.34
CA ALA A 248 -3.20 -1.94 -7.68
C ALA A 248 -4.70 -1.96 -8.03
N GLY A 249 -5.42 -0.83 -8.07
CA GLY A 249 -6.86 -0.79 -8.33
C GLY A 249 -7.68 -1.37 -7.18
N VAL A 250 -7.14 -1.42 -5.96
CA VAL A 250 -7.87 -1.87 -4.77
C VAL A 250 -8.77 -0.75 -4.29
N ASN A 251 -10.03 -1.10 -4.01
CA ASN A 251 -10.96 -0.16 -3.39
C ASN A 251 -10.57 0.10 -1.92
N LEU A 252 -10.09 1.31 -1.64
CA LEU A 252 -9.71 1.73 -0.30
C LEU A 252 -10.93 1.92 0.61
N ALA A 253 -10.83 1.40 1.84
CA ALA A 253 -11.82 1.66 2.87
C ALA A 253 -11.90 3.16 3.22
N HIS A 254 -13.05 3.60 3.73
CA HIS A 254 -13.28 5.01 4.07
C HIS A 254 -12.19 5.63 4.99
N PRO A 255 -11.72 4.96 6.07
CA PRO A 255 -10.64 5.50 6.91
C PRO A 255 -9.33 5.75 6.14
N SER A 256 -9.00 4.88 5.18
CA SER A 256 -7.81 5.02 4.34
C SER A 256 -7.91 6.21 3.40
N ARG A 257 -9.08 6.40 2.78
CA ARG A 257 -9.36 7.58 1.93
C ARG A 257 -9.25 8.87 2.72
N PHE A 258 -9.88 8.91 3.90
CA PHE A 258 -9.79 10.05 4.80
C PHE A 258 -8.35 10.36 5.20
N PHE A 259 -7.55 9.32 5.52
CA PHE A 259 -6.13 9.48 5.84
C PHE A 259 -5.32 10.05 4.66
N ILE A 260 -5.42 9.49 3.45
CA ILE A 260 -4.70 9.99 2.27
C ILE A 260 -5.04 11.48 2.03
N THR A 261 -6.32 11.83 2.02
CA THR A 261 -6.77 13.20 1.77
C THR A 261 -6.25 14.17 2.83
N THR A 262 -6.42 13.85 4.11
CA THR A 262 -5.98 14.73 5.21
C THR A 262 -4.46 14.85 5.29
N PHE A 263 -3.73 13.77 5.03
CA PHE A 263 -2.27 13.77 5.03
C PHE A 263 -1.69 14.62 3.91
N LEU A 264 -2.14 14.41 2.67
CA LEU A 264 -1.67 15.20 1.50
C LEU A 264 -2.10 16.66 1.59
N SER A 265 -3.33 16.92 2.05
CA SER A 265 -3.81 18.28 2.28
C SER A 265 -2.96 19.01 3.34
N SER A 266 -2.59 18.32 4.43
CA SER A 266 -1.70 18.88 5.46
C SER A 266 -0.28 19.20 4.96
N LEU A 267 0.12 18.61 3.82
CA LEU A 267 1.37 18.89 3.11
C LEU A 267 1.18 19.88 1.94
N ASN A 268 0.03 20.58 1.92
CA ASN A 268 -0.34 21.58 0.91
C ASN A 268 -0.35 21.03 -0.53
N GLN A 269 -0.68 19.75 -0.71
CA GLN A 269 -0.96 19.22 -2.04
C GLN A 269 -2.29 19.77 -2.57
N ASP A 270 -2.34 20.01 -3.87
CA ASP A 270 -3.56 20.49 -4.51
C ASP A 270 -4.65 19.40 -4.45
N PRO A 271 -5.89 19.74 -4.05
CA PRO A 271 -7.02 18.84 -4.13
C PRO A 271 -7.19 18.13 -5.47
N GLU A 272 -6.82 18.75 -6.60
CA GLU A 272 -6.89 18.08 -7.90
C GLU A 272 -5.90 16.90 -8.01
N ALA A 273 -4.70 17.01 -7.42
CA ALA A 273 -3.75 15.91 -7.37
C ALA A 273 -4.30 14.75 -6.52
N VAL A 274 -4.96 15.05 -5.40
CA VAL A 274 -5.64 14.05 -4.57
C VAL A 274 -6.81 13.40 -5.31
N MET A 275 -7.55 14.18 -6.10
CA MET A 275 -8.64 13.69 -6.93
C MET A 275 -8.15 12.71 -8.00
N ARG A 276 -7.09 13.05 -8.73
CA ARG A 276 -6.49 12.16 -9.73
C ARG A 276 -5.95 10.88 -9.12
N LEU A 277 -5.41 10.97 -7.91
CA LEU A 277 -5.02 9.78 -7.15
C LEU A 277 -6.21 8.84 -6.92
N PHE A 278 -7.36 9.36 -6.46
CA PHE A 278 -8.55 8.52 -6.31
C PHE A 278 -9.21 8.10 -7.63
N ALA A 279 -8.94 8.78 -8.74
CA ALA A 279 -9.43 8.39 -10.06
C ALA A 279 -8.84 7.05 -10.55
N THR A 280 -7.78 6.56 -9.90
CA THR A 280 -7.24 5.20 -10.12
C THR A 280 -7.94 4.13 -9.27
N ALA A 281 -8.97 4.50 -8.49
CA ALA A 281 -9.83 3.52 -7.81
C ALA A 281 -10.97 3.07 -8.75
N PRO A 282 -11.37 1.80 -8.70
CA PRO A 282 -12.45 1.27 -9.53
C PRO A 282 -13.84 1.82 -9.20
N ASP A 283 -14.10 2.22 -7.95
CA ASP A 283 -15.38 2.80 -7.52
C ASP A 283 -15.39 4.33 -7.52
N PHE A 284 -14.45 4.97 -8.23
CA PHE A 284 -14.33 6.41 -8.27
C PHE A 284 -15.58 7.08 -8.86
N LYS A 285 -16.16 8.02 -8.11
CA LYS A 285 -17.28 8.85 -8.54
C LYS A 285 -16.90 10.32 -8.39
N GLU A 286 -16.50 10.94 -9.50
CA GLU A 286 -15.86 12.26 -9.49
C GLU A 286 -16.61 13.30 -8.64
N ALA A 287 -17.91 13.50 -8.87
CA ALA A 287 -18.69 14.51 -8.14
C ALA A 287 -18.69 14.29 -6.61
N PHE A 288 -18.83 13.03 -6.18
CA PHE A 288 -18.85 12.67 -4.76
C PHE A 288 -17.46 12.76 -4.14
N THR A 289 -16.45 12.22 -4.81
CA THR A 289 -15.06 12.28 -4.34
C THR A 289 -14.55 13.72 -4.29
N ARG A 290 -14.91 14.56 -5.27
CA ARG A 290 -14.57 16.00 -5.31
C ARG A 290 -15.14 16.71 -4.10
N TYR A 291 -16.43 16.52 -3.84
CA TYR A 291 -17.08 17.08 -2.65
C TYR A 291 -16.37 16.64 -1.36
N GLN A 292 -16.04 15.35 -1.21
CA GLN A 292 -15.33 14.86 -0.04
C GLN A 292 -13.94 15.48 0.11
N VAL A 293 -13.15 15.51 -0.96
CA VAL A 293 -11.78 16.05 -0.94
C VAL A 293 -11.80 17.54 -0.60
N GLU A 294 -12.66 18.33 -1.25
CA GLU A 294 -12.78 19.77 -1.01
C GLU A 294 -13.31 20.10 0.39
N HIS A 295 -14.22 19.29 0.91
CA HIS A 295 -14.72 19.43 2.28
C HIS A 295 -13.62 19.15 3.31
N ILE A 296 -12.86 18.06 3.12
CA ILE A 296 -11.77 17.65 4.00
C ILE A 296 -10.60 18.66 3.94
N SER A 297 -10.29 19.17 2.76
CA SER A 297 -9.21 20.13 2.54
C SER A 297 -9.56 21.55 2.99
N GLY A 298 -10.80 21.80 3.44
CA GLY A 298 -11.26 23.12 3.87
C GLY A 298 -11.61 24.09 2.73
N LYS A 299 -11.59 23.67 1.45
CA LYS A 299 -11.94 24.54 0.32
C LYS A 299 -13.41 24.97 0.37
N THR A 300 -14.31 24.07 0.77
CA THR A 300 -15.76 24.35 0.87
C THR A 300 -16.21 24.68 2.29
N SER A 301 -15.61 24.03 3.31
CA SER A 301 -16.04 24.12 4.71
C SER A 301 -15.32 25.22 5.52
N GLY A 302 -14.25 25.80 4.99
CA GLY A 302 -13.39 26.76 5.69
C GLY A 302 -12.52 26.17 6.79
N THR A 303 -12.74 24.91 7.18
CA THR A 303 -11.93 24.20 8.19
C THR A 303 -11.22 23.02 7.55
N GLN A 304 -9.89 23.03 7.59
CA GLN A 304 -9.08 21.92 7.13
C GLN A 304 -9.00 20.83 8.19
N TYR A 305 -9.36 19.60 7.82
CA TYR A 305 -9.25 18.46 8.72
C TYR A 305 -7.79 18.04 8.89
N SER A 306 -7.42 17.67 10.12
CA SER A 306 -6.08 17.17 10.41
C SER A 306 -5.98 15.66 10.14
N SER A 307 -4.78 15.23 9.73
CA SER A 307 -4.49 13.80 9.58
C SER A 307 -4.65 13.07 10.93
N PRO A 308 -5.21 11.85 10.94
CA PRO A 308 -5.29 11.04 12.15
C PRO A 308 -3.91 10.74 12.76
N LYS A 309 -3.87 10.59 14.09
CA LYS A 309 -2.69 10.13 14.85
C LYS A 309 -2.41 8.64 14.59
N CYS A 310 -1.19 8.20 14.87
CA CYS A 310 -0.78 6.80 14.62
C CYS A 310 -1.69 5.77 15.31
N ASP A 311 -2.08 5.99 16.57
CA ASP A 311 -3.00 5.08 17.29
C ASP A 311 -4.38 4.99 16.62
N THR A 312 -4.86 6.10 16.04
CA THR A 312 -6.09 6.12 15.25
C THR A 312 -5.92 5.33 13.95
N LEU A 313 -4.79 5.48 13.26
CA LEU A 313 -4.50 4.70 12.04
C LEU A 313 -4.39 3.20 12.33
N VAL A 314 -3.82 2.81 13.46
CA VAL A 314 -3.77 1.41 13.91
C VAL A 314 -5.17 0.89 14.21
N SER A 315 -5.93 1.60 15.05
CA SER A 315 -7.28 1.17 15.44
C SER A 315 -8.30 1.20 14.30
N SER A 316 -8.06 1.96 13.23
CA SER A 316 -8.90 1.99 12.01
C SER A 316 -8.43 1.07 10.88
N GLY A 317 -7.34 0.29 11.08
CA GLY A 317 -6.84 -0.66 10.08
C GLY A 317 -6.11 -0.02 8.88
N VAL A 318 -5.70 1.24 9.00
CA VAL A 318 -4.94 1.97 7.96
C VAL A 318 -3.44 1.69 8.08
N CYS A 319 -2.94 1.46 9.30
CA CYS A 319 -1.53 1.20 9.56
C CYS A 319 -1.16 -0.27 9.25
N PRO A 320 -0.14 -0.54 8.40
CA PRO A 320 0.34 -1.90 8.12
C PRO A 320 1.17 -2.52 9.24
N GLY A 321 1.64 -1.69 10.18
CA GLY A 321 2.62 -2.06 11.19
C GLY A 321 3.72 -1.00 11.31
N PRO A 322 4.22 -0.70 12.53
CA PRO A 322 5.22 0.33 12.73
C PRO A 322 6.65 -0.16 12.43
N ASN A 323 7.41 0.63 11.66
CA ASN A 323 8.88 0.48 11.56
C ASN A 323 9.59 1.16 12.75
N ALA A 324 10.92 1.15 12.76
CA ALA A 324 11.73 1.74 13.84
C ALA A 324 11.40 3.20 14.13
N LEU A 325 11.28 4.04 13.08
CA LEU A 325 10.93 5.45 13.23
C LEU A 325 9.49 5.63 13.70
N CYS A 326 8.53 4.83 13.20
CA CYS A 326 7.14 4.86 13.66
C CYS A 326 7.02 4.69 15.17
N ARG A 327 7.89 3.90 15.81
CA ARG A 327 7.90 3.68 17.27
C ARG A 327 8.35 4.92 18.05
N GLN A 328 9.01 5.88 17.40
CA GLN A 328 9.51 7.12 18.03
C GLN A 328 8.58 8.32 17.82
N ILE A 329 7.57 8.19 16.96
CA ILE A 329 6.66 9.28 16.59
C ILE A 329 5.22 8.90 16.87
N ARG A 330 4.35 9.90 17.03
CA ARG A 330 2.91 9.69 17.31
C ARG A 330 1.99 10.15 16.17
N HIS A 331 2.57 10.69 15.10
CA HIS A 331 1.81 11.31 14.02
C HIS A 331 2.51 11.15 12.66
N PRO A 332 1.79 10.76 11.58
CA PRO A 332 2.38 10.57 10.24
C PRO A 332 3.08 11.82 9.68
N LEU A 333 2.55 13.02 9.92
CA LEU A 333 3.26 14.26 9.55
C LEU A 333 4.58 14.45 10.29
N SER A 334 4.70 13.98 11.55
CA SER A 334 5.96 14.01 12.27
C SER A 334 6.96 13.04 11.66
N TYR A 335 6.51 11.86 11.21
CA TYR A 335 7.34 10.93 10.44
C TYR A 335 7.92 11.62 9.21
N TYR A 336 7.06 12.24 8.38
CA TYR A 336 7.49 12.92 7.15
C TYR A 336 8.51 14.04 7.43
N ARG A 337 8.30 14.83 8.50
CA ARG A 337 9.24 15.89 8.92
C ARG A 337 10.58 15.35 9.39
N VAL A 338 10.60 14.23 10.12
CA VAL A 338 11.84 13.58 10.56
C VAL A 338 12.60 13.00 9.37
N MET A 339 11.89 12.45 8.38
CA MET A 339 12.51 11.98 7.13
C MET A 339 13.07 13.12 6.26
N ALA A 340 12.72 14.38 6.53
CA ALA A 340 13.25 15.57 5.87
C ALA A 340 14.45 16.19 6.61
N GLU A 341 15.02 15.51 7.62
CA GLU A 341 16.10 16.06 8.44
C GLU A 341 17.35 16.41 7.63
N SER A 342 17.69 15.61 6.61
CA SER A 342 18.83 15.87 5.72
C SER A 342 18.65 17.04 4.75
N GLU A 343 17.44 17.60 4.64
CA GLU A 343 17.15 18.77 3.80
C GLU A 343 17.40 20.09 4.51
N LYS A 344 17.74 20.05 5.81
CA LYS A 344 18.16 21.25 6.56
C LYS A 344 19.55 21.70 6.11
N ASP A 345 19.83 22.99 6.27
CA ASP A 345 21.16 23.53 6.04
C ASP A 345 22.22 22.77 6.87
N ASN A 346 23.39 22.54 6.28
CA ASN A 346 24.45 21.72 6.89
C ASN A 346 24.85 22.18 8.31
N PRO A 347 25.00 23.47 8.62
CA PRO A 347 25.26 23.92 9.99
C PRO A 347 24.15 23.51 10.97
N VAL A 348 22.89 23.61 10.56
CA VAL A 348 21.72 23.24 11.38
C VAL A 348 21.68 21.73 11.60
N ARG A 349 22.03 20.93 10.58
CA ARG A 349 22.13 19.47 10.71
C ARG A 349 23.19 19.08 11.74
N MET A 350 24.39 19.68 11.63
CA MET A 350 25.49 19.39 12.55
C MET A 350 25.17 19.84 13.97
N GLU A 351 24.59 21.04 14.15
CA GLU A 351 24.12 21.54 15.45
C GLU A 351 23.15 20.55 16.10
N ARG A 352 22.19 20.02 15.34
CA ARG A 352 21.20 19.06 15.84
C ARG A 352 21.81 17.70 16.21
N ILE A 353 22.79 17.22 15.46
CA ILE A 353 23.57 16.02 15.80
C ILE A 353 24.36 16.25 17.10
N LEU A 354 25.00 17.41 17.25
CA LEU A 354 25.74 17.77 18.45
C LEU A 354 24.82 17.90 19.67
N LEU A 355 23.69 18.58 19.55
CA LEU A 355 22.66 18.64 20.59
C LEU A 355 22.22 17.24 21.01
N ALA A 356 21.93 16.39 20.03
CA ALA A 356 21.59 14.99 20.26
C ALA A 356 22.72 14.20 20.94
N ALA A 357 23.99 14.48 20.63
CA ALA A 357 25.14 13.80 21.23
C ALA A 357 25.41 14.25 22.67
N LEU A 358 25.31 15.56 22.92
CA LEU A 358 25.60 16.19 24.20
C LEU A 358 24.52 15.93 25.25
N ASP A 359 23.27 15.69 24.82
CA ASP A 359 22.14 15.24 25.65
C ASP A 359 21.87 16.14 26.87
N ARG A 360 22.01 17.47 26.70
CA ARG A 360 21.79 18.47 27.77
C ARG A 360 20.32 18.88 27.87
N GLU A 361 19.84 19.23 29.06
CA GLU A 361 18.46 19.72 29.24
C GLU A 361 18.27 21.14 28.67
N GLU A 362 19.27 22.01 28.87
CA GLU A 362 19.30 23.38 28.35
C GLU A 362 20.27 23.52 27.17
N TYR A 363 19.94 24.43 26.24
CA TYR A 363 20.72 24.67 25.03
C TYR A 363 22.16 25.14 25.36
N PRO A 364 23.21 24.35 25.06
CA PRO A 364 24.55 24.61 25.55
C PRO A 364 25.37 25.47 24.57
N THR A 365 25.00 26.75 24.41
CA THR A 365 25.54 27.67 23.38
C THR A 365 27.06 27.63 23.25
N LYS A 366 27.81 27.89 24.33
CA LYS A 366 29.28 27.94 24.31
C LYS A 366 29.93 26.61 23.89
N LEU A 367 29.30 25.49 24.25
CA LEU A 367 29.82 24.17 23.94
C LEU A 367 29.54 23.79 22.48
N LEU A 368 28.39 24.19 21.95
CA LEU A 368 28.07 24.05 20.53
C LEU A 368 28.99 24.88 19.65
N GLU A 369 29.19 26.17 19.98
CA GLU A 369 30.11 27.07 19.26
C GLU A 369 31.52 26.46 19.16
N ARG A 370 32.08 25.99 20.27
CA ARG A 370 33.40 25.32 20.29
C ARG A 370 33.47 24.08 19.41
N ASN A 371 32.42 23.26 19.41
CA ASN A 371 32.39 22.06 18.56
C ASN A 371 32.23 22.42 17.08
N LEU A 372 31.36 23.37 16.75
CA LEU A 372 31.13 23.83 15.37
C LEU A 372 32.39 24.50 14.78
N GLU A 373 33.08 25.34 15.55
CA GLU A 373 34.37 25.93 15.15
C GLU A 373 35.42 24.85 14.83
N LYS A 374 35.48 23.80 15.65
CA LYS A 374 36.42 22.69 15.45
C LYS A 374 36.07 21.83 14.24
N ILE A 375 34.78 21.62 13.97
CA ILE A 375 34.30 20.83 12.83
C ILE A 375 34.51 21.61 11.52
N GLY A 376 34.36 22.93 11.54
CA GLY A 376 34.48 23.78 10.37
C GLY A 376 33.29 23.62 9.41
N ASP A 377 33.53 23.97 8.14
CA ASP A 377 32.50 23.93 7.08
C ASP A 377 32.33 22.49 6.54
N PHE A 378 31.65 21.66 7.33
CA PHE A 378 31.35 20.28 6.96
C PHE A 378 30.01 20.19 6.22
N ASP A 379 30.03 19.61 5.01
CA ASP A 379 28.90 19.62 4.09
C ASP A 379 28.18 18.27 3.92
N PHE A 380 28.58 17.25 4.68
CA PHE A 380 28.08 15.87 4.59
C PHE A 380 28.37 15.16 3.26
N ILE A 381 29.20 15.73 2.40
CA ILE A 381 29.61 15.12 1.13
C ILE A 381 30.92 14.34 1.34
N TYR A 382 31.14 13.33 0.51
CA TYR A 382 32.35 12.52 0.48
C TYR A 382 32.76 12.21 -0.96
N ASP A 383 34.03 11.89 -1.20
CA ASP A 383 34.56 11.52 -2.52
C ASP A 383 34.03 10.14 -2.94
N ASP A 384 33.74 9.94 -4.23
CA ASP A 384 33.34 8.62 -4.77
C ASP A 384 34.42 7.55 -4.54
N LYS A 385 35.70 7.95 -4.45
CA LYS A 385 36.84 7.06 -4.21
C LYS A 385 37.26 7.09 -2.74
N ILE A 386 36.52 6.37 -1.90
CA ILE A 386 36.86 6.16 -0.49
C ILE A 386 37.59 4.84 -0.28
N ASP A 387 38.70 4.88 0.46
CA ASP A 387 39.39 3.66 0.87
C ASP A 387 38.53 2.82 1.82
N LYS A 388 38.53 1.51 1.57
CA LYS A 388 37.96 0.52 2.48
C LYS A 388 38.91 0.30 3.67
N ARG A 389 38.41 0.49 4.89
CA ARG A 389 39.18 0.37 6.13
C ARG A 389 38.45 -0.49 7.17
N THR A 390 39.19 -1.00 8.15
CA THR A 390 38.61 -1.49 9.41
C THR A 390 38.13 -0.30 10.26
N LEU A 391 37.24 -0.50 11.23
CA LEU A 391 36.85 0.60 12.14
C LEU A 391 38.07 1.14 12.91
N SER A 392 39.01 0.26 13.27
CA SER A 392 40.22 0.65 14.00
C SER A 392 41.13 1.58 13.19
N ASP A 393 41.22 1.38 11.88
CA ASP A 393 42.03 2.21 10.98
C ASP A 393 41.27 3.45 10.52
N ALA A 394 39.97 3.34 10.27
CA ALA A 394 39.10 4.47 10.00
C ALA A 394 39.13 5.50 11.14
N LYS A 395 39.25 5.06 12.40
CA LYS A 395 39.34 5.97 13.56
C LYS A 395 40.63 6.79 13.58
N LYS A 396 41.70 6.37 12.90
CA LYS A 396 43.02 7.05 12.92
C LYS A 396 43.18 8.14 11.86
N VAL A 397 42.29 8.18 10.87
CA VAL A 397 42.31 9.17 9.79
C VAL A 397 41.20 10.20 9.98
N ASP A 398 41.34 11.40 9.42
CA ASP A 398 40.29 12.43 9.48
C ASP A 398 39.37 12.40 8.24
N SER A 399 39.62 11.51 7.28
CA SER A 399 38.82 11.35 6.06
C SER A 399 37.66 10.35 6.23
N ALA A 400 36.69 10.39 5.32
CA ALA A 400 35.69 9.34 5.23
C ALA A 400 36.35 7.97 4.91
N SER A 401 35.69 6.89 5.32
CA SER A 401 36.13 5.50 5.10
C SER A 401 34.93 4.61 4.78
N LYS A 402 35.10 3.69 3.82
CA LYS A 402 34.14 2.59 3.62
C LYS A 402 34.44 1.49 4.64
N VAL A 403 33.43 1.08 5.40
CA VAL A 403 33.55 0.04 6.44
C VAL A 403 32.47 -1.01 6.24
N SER A 404 32.75 -2.27 6.61
CA SER A 404 31.80 -3.38 6.56
C SER A 404 31.67 -3.97 7.95
N VAL A 405 30.55 -3.69 8.63
CA VAL A 405 30.44 -3.82 10.09
C VAL A 405 29.16 -4.50 10.51
N ASN A 406 29.14 -5.03 11.74
CA ASN A 406 27.90 -5.43 12.40
C ASN A 406 27.37 -4.27 13.25
N ILE A 407 26.07 -4.23 13.47
CA ILE A 407 25.42 -3.27 14.37
C ILE A 407 25.10 -4.01 15.68
N ASN A 408 25.85 -3.73 16.74
CA ASN A 408 25.60 -4.36 18.05
C ASN A 408 24.44 -3.68 18.78
N HIS A 409 24.35 -2.36 18.67
CA HIS A 409 23.30 -1.57 19.31
C HIS A 409 22.70 -0.58 18.32
N PHE A 410 21.38 -0.47 18.32
CA PHE A 410 20.61 0.60 17.71
C PHE A 410 19.38 0.88 18.59
N GLN A 411 19.19 2.14 18.97
CA GLN A 411 18.02 2.54 19.74
C GLN A 411 17.54 3.93 19.33
N GLY A 412 16.34 3.97 18.77
CA GLY A 412 15.60 5.22 18.54
C GLY A 412 15.12 5.84 19.85
N ARG A 413 15.23 7.17 19.95
CA ARG A 413 14.69 7.99 21.04
C ARG A 413 14.29 9.37 20.54
N VAL A 414 13.42 10.05 21.28
CA VAL A 414 13.15 11.47 21.09
C VAL A 414 13.86 12.24 22.21
N TYR A 415 14.72 13.16 21.81
CA TYR A 415 15.41 14.09 22.69
C TYR A 415 14.78 15.48 22.57
N SER A 416 14.77 16.24 23.67
CA SER A 416 14.35 17.64 23.66
C SER A 416 15.33 18.49 24.43
N VAL A 417 15.60 19.69 23.93
CA VAL A 417 16.41 20.71 24.62
C VAL A 417 15.64 22.01 24.74
N GLU A 418 15.70 22.63 25.91
CA GLU A 418 15.07 23.91 26.20
C GLU A 418 15.96 25.06 25.72
N ILE A 419 15.38 26.00 24.98
CA ILE A 419 16.05 27.24 24.59
C ILE A 419 15.87 28.24 25.73
N PRO A 420 16.96 28.67 26.39
CA PRO A 420 16.86 29.66 27.45
C PRO A 420 16.17 30.94 26.96
N LYS A 421 15.25 31.48 27.77
CA LYS A 421 14.50 32.73 27.53
C LYS A 421 13.43 32.72 26.44
N ASP A 422 13.31 31.66 25.63
CA ASP A 422 12.32 31.59 24.54
C ASP A 422 11.13 30.65 24.87
N GLU A 423 11.11 30.00 26.05
CA GLU A 423 10.12 28.99 26.49
C GLU A 423 9.79 27.91 25.42
N ARG A 424 10.73 27.68 24.50
CA ARG A 424 10.59 26.76 23.37
C ARG A 424 11.51 25.57 23.56
N LYS A 425 11.08 24.43 23.02
CA LYS A 425 11.87 23.19 22.96
C LYS A 425 12.23 22.84 21.53
N ILE A 426 13.48 22.48 21.30
CA ILE A 426 13.88 21.80 20.07
C ILE A 426 13.71 20.30 20.31
N TRP A 427 12.90 19.66 19.47
CA TRP A 427 12.72 18.21 19.48
C TRP A 427 13.58 17.58 18.38
N ILE A 428 14.29 16.51 18.74
CA ILE A 428 15.18 15.77 17.85
C ILE A 428 14.90 14.28 18.01
N THR A 429 14.38 13.66 16.96
CA THR A 429 14.25 12.21 16.90
C THR A 429 15.59 11.64 16.44
N LYS A 430 16.30 10.96 17.34
CA LYS A 430 17.65 10.44 17.12
C LYS A 430 17.70 8.91 17.28
N ALA A 431 18.69 8.28 16.68
CA ALA A 431 19.06 6.90 17.00
C ALA A 431 20.50 6.85 17.53
N THR A 432 20.69 6.23 18.69
CA THR A 432 22.03 5.89 19.21
C THR A 432 22.44 4.54 18.65
N LEU A 433 23.68 4.38 18.23
CA LEU A 433 24.19 3.14 17.66
C LEU A 433 25.66 2.88 17.97
N ASN A 434 26.02 1.60 17.96
CA ASN A 434 27.39 1.11 18.08
C ASN A 434 27.73 0.21 16.90
N LEU A 435 28.85 0.50 16.25
CA LEU A 435 29.39 -0.32 15.17
C LEU A 435 30.41 -1.29 15.74
N THR A 436 30.38 -2.54 15.27
CA THR A 436 31.28 -3.59 15.76
C THR A 436 32.08 -4.17 14.61
N ASP A 437 33.40 -4.20 14.82
CA ASP A 437 34.38 -4.82 13.93
C ASP A 437 35.43 -5.55 14.78
N GLY A 438 35.79 -6.77 14.40
CA GLY A 438 36.75 -7.60 15.14
C GLY A 438 36.43 -7.82 16.63
N GLY A 439 35.15 -7.76 17.03
CA GLY A 439 34.71 -7.90 18.43
C GLY A 439 34.91 -6.67 19.30
N THR A 440 35.30 -5.53 18.70
CA THR A 440 35.42 -4.23 19.39
C THR A 440 34.26 -3.32 18.99
N ASP A 441 33.65 -2.66 19.96
CA ASP A 441 32.56 -1.72 19.76
C ASP A 441 33.06 -0.28 19.64
N TYR A 442 32.48 0.45 18.70
CA TYR A 442 32.79 1.85 18.42
C TYR A 442 31.53 2.71 18.53
N ASP A 443 31.60 3.73 19.39
CA ASP A 443 30.52 4.70 19.56
C ASP A 443 30.39 5.61 18.33
N CYS A 444 29.14 5.93 18.00
CA CYS A 444 28.80 6.87 16.94
C CYS A 444 28.14 8.12 17.49
N LEU A 445 28.24 9.20 16.71
CA LEU A 445 27.33 10.33 16.83
C LEU A 445 25.90 9.84 16.56
N PRO A 446 24.89 10.37 17.28
CA PRO A 446 23.51 9.96 17.06
C PRO A 446 23.05 10.27 15.63
N LEU A 447 22.32 9.33 15.03
CA LEU A 447 21.70 9.52 13.72
C LEU A 447 20.42 10.30 13.85
N THR A 448 20.37 11.47 13.22
CA THR A 448 19.15 12.26 13.06
C THR A 448 18.51 12.04 11.69
N ASP A 449 19.29 11.58 10.70
CA ASP A 449 18.78 11.18 9.39
C ASP A 449 18.28 9.73 9.41
N TRP A 450 16.97 9.59 9.42
CA TRP A 450 16.31 8.28 9.44
C TRP A 450 16.25 7.60 8.07
N LYS A 451 16.63 8.27 6.97
CA LYS A 451 16.85 7.58 5.68
C LYS A 451 18.02 6.60 5.79
N ILE A 452 19.07 6.98 6.53
CA ILE A 452 20.24 6.15 6.86
C ILE A 452 19.91 5.23 8.05
N GLY A 453 19.19 5.74 9.05
CA GLY A 453 18.89 4.99 10.27
C GLY A 453 18.01 3.75 10.06
N LEU A 454 17.05 3.78 9.13
CA LEU A 454 16.13 2.66 8.88
C LEU A 454 16.84 1.40 8.33
N PRO A 455 17.67 1.47 7.27
CA PRO A 455 18.47 0.32 6.83
C PRO A 455 19.41 -0.24 7.90
N ILE A 456 19.97 0.62 8.75
CA ILE A 456 20.85 0.21 9.86
C ILE A 456 20.07 -0.58 10.93
N GLU A 457 18.87 -0.13 11.31
CA GLU A 457 18.01 -0.89 12.23
C GLU A 457 17.60 -2.23 11.65
N GLU A 458 17.30 -2.26 10.35
CA GLU A 458 16.94 -3.51 9.65
C GLU A 458 18.12 -4.49 9.62
N ALA A 459 19.34 -4.01 9.35
CA ALA A 459 20.55 -4.83 9.39
C ALA A 459 20.82 -5.38 10.80
N GLN A 460 20.64 -4.54 11.83
CA GLN A 460 20.73 -4.98 13.24
C GLN A 460 19.71 -6.09 13.54
N TYR A 461 18.43 -5.86 13.19
CA TYR A 461 17.35 -6.81 13.43
C TYR A 461 17.59 -8.15 12.72
N LYS A 462 18.11 -8.11 11.49
CA LYS A 462 18.45 -9.29 10.70
C LYS A 462 19.82 -9.89 11.05
N SER A 463 20.58 -9.30 11.97
CA SER A 463 21.96 -9.69 12.32
C SER A 463 22.86 -9.81 11.09
N LYS A 464 22.71 -8.87 10.13
CA LYS A 464 23.48 -8.82 8.89
C LYS A 464 24.58 -7.78 8.99
N LYS A 465 25.71 -8.05 8.33
CA LYS A 465 26.70 -7.02 8.05
C LYS A 465 26.09 -5.96 7.13
N ILE A 466 26.56 -4.73 7.29
CA ILE A 466 26.15 -3.59 6.47
C ILE A 466 27.39 -2.79 6.08
N ASP A 467 27.43 -2.36 4.83
CA ASP A 467 28.49 -1.49 4.31
C ASP A 467 28.09 -0.03 4.54
N LEU A 468 28.95 0.72 5.22
CA LEU A 468 28.68 2.11 5.61
C LEU A 468 29.81 3.02 5.15
N VAL A 469 29.48 4.30 4.93
CA VAL A 469 30.45 5.38 4.86
C VAL A 469 30.49 6.08 6.22
N VAL A 470 31.66 6.10 6.85
CA VAL A 470 31.85 6.72 8.17
C VAL A 470 32.98 7.74 8.15
N LYS A 471 32.85 8.80 8.95
CA LYS A 471 33.90 9.79 9.18
C LYS A 471 34.05 10.06 10.68
N PRO A 472 35.25 9.95 11.27
CA PRO A 472 35.44 10.24 12.68
C PRO A 472 35.49 11.76 12.94
N PHE A 473 34.97 12.17 14.08
CA PHE A 473 35.03 13.52 14.60
C PHE A 473 35.43 13.52 16.08
N ASP A 474 36.22 14.50 16.48
CA ASP A 474 36.60 14.71 17.88
C ASP A 474 35.64 15.70 18.56
N ILE A 475 34.69 15.15 19.32
CA ILE A 475 33.58 15.90 19.95
C ILE A 475 33.92 16.23 21.39
N ILE A 476 33.76 17.50 21.75
CA ILE A 476 34.00 18.05 23.09
C ILE A 476 32.71 17.93 23.90
N PHE A 477 32.71 17.11 24.95
CA PHE A 477 31.54 16.90 25.83
C PHE A 477 31.54 17.84 27.04
N ASP A 478 32.73 18.17 27.55
CA ASP A 478 32.96 19.18 28.58
C ASP A 478 34.43 19.68 28.53
N GLU A 479 34.90 20.36 29.57
CA GLU A 479 36.27 20.92 29.61
C GLU A 479 37.38 19.87 29.60
N ASN A 480 37.11 18.65 30.07
CA ASN A 480 38.10 17.58 30.26
C ASN A 480 37.84 16.34 29.39
N GLU A 481 36.67 16.26 28.74
CA GLU A 481 36.27 15.11 27.95
C GLU A 481 36.13 15.47 26.46
N THR A 482 37.01 14.89 25.63
CA THR A 482 36.88 14.86 24.18
C THR A 482 36.86 13.41 23.71
N ARG A 483 35.84 13.03 22.92
CA ARG A 483 35.68 11.68 22.40
C ARG A 483 35.71 11.68 20.89
N ARG A 484 36.44 10.73 20.31
CA ARG A 484 36.48 10.48 18.88
C ARG A 484 35.37 9.50 18.49
N LEU A 485 34.33 10.02 17.85
CA LEU A 485 33.09 9.32 17.50
C LEU A 485 32.93 9.26 15.98
N PHE A 486 32.28 8.22 15.45
CA PHE A 486 31.95 8.15 14.04
C PHE A 486 30.64 8.85 13.72
N LEU A 487 30.64 9.68 12.69
CA LEU A 487 29.43 10.05 11.97
C LEU A 487 29.21 9.05 10.83
N VAL A 488 28.04 8.43 10.76
CA VAL A 488 27.65 7.64 9.58
C VAL A 488 27.06 8.59 8.55
N LEU A 489 27.68 8.63 7.37
CA LEU A 489 27.32 9.52 6.27
C LEU A 489 26.39 8.85 5.28
N ASP A 490 26.52 7.54 5.08
CA ASP A 490 25.71 6.80 4.12
C ASP A 490 25.67 5.29 4.38
N VAL A 491 24.70 4.63 3.77
CA VAL A 491 24.59 3.18 3.63
C VAL A 491 24.88 2.83 2.17
N LEU A 492 25.81 1.92 1.94
CA LEU A 492 26.13 1.45 0.60
C LEU A 492 25.33 0.17 0.32
N ASP A 493 24.57 0.15 -0.77
CA ASP A 493 23.91 -1.08 -1.22
C ASP A 493 24.94 -2.18 -1.49
N GLU A 494 24.60 -3.42 -1.14
CA GLU A 494 25.36 -4.61 -1.57
C GLU A 494 25.30 -4.66 -3.10
N SER A 495 26.40 -4.28 -3.77
CA SER A 495 26.60 -4.50 -5.20
C SER A 495 26.67 -5.98 -5.56
#